data_AF-A0A2V6H8U7-F1
#
_entry.id   AF-A0A2V6H8U7-F1
#
_cell.length_a   1.000
_cell.length_b   1.000
_cell.length_c   1.000
_cell.angle_alpha   90.00
_cell.angle_beta   90.00
_cell.angle_gamma   90.00
#
_symmetry.space_group_name_H-M   'P 1'
#
loop_
_entity.id
_entity.type
_entity.pdbx_description
1 polymer ?
#
loop_
_entity_poly.entity_id
_entity_poly.type
_entity_poly.pdbx_seq_one_letter_code
_entity_poly.pdbx_strand_id
1 'polypeptide(L)' 'MERTFQELARHPDSGAPYPTRNRKLQGLRMFPVSDFPNYLVFYRVETASIRILYVTHGARHLLRLFRREPRE' A
#
# COMPACT_ATOMS: atom_id res chain seq x y z
N MET A 1 -8.61 -11.11 0.24
CA MET A 1 -8.20 -9.78 -0.27
C MET A 1 -9.34 -8.78 -0.26
N GLU A 2 -10.51 -9.10 -0.79
CA GLU A 2 -11.67 -8.19 -0.84
C GLU A 2 -11.98 -7.52 0.51
N ARG A 3 -12.02 -8.30 1.59
CA ARG A 3 -12.24 -7.81 2.96
C ARG A 3 -11.24 -6.72 3.37
N THR A 4 -9.97 -6.88 2.98
CA THR A 4 -8.92 -5.90 3.25
C THR A 4 -9.21 -4.56 2.57
N PHE A 5 -9.67 -4.56 1.32
CA PHE A 5 -9.98 -3.32 0.61
C PHE A 5 -11.23 -2.63 1.16
N GLN A 6 -12.24 -3.39 1.58
CA GLN A 6 -13.41 -2.84 2.26
C GLN A 6 -13.05 -2.20 3.60
N GLU A 7 -12.15 -2.83 4.35
CA GLU A 7 -11.62 -2.27 5.60
C GLU A 7 -10.85 -0.97 5.35
N LEU A 8 -9.96 -0.96 4.35
CA LEU A 8 -9.21 0.24 3.97
C LEU A 8 -10.11 1.35 3.43
N ALA A 9 -11.21 1.03 2.75
CA ALA A 9 -12.18 2.03 2.30
C ALA A 9 -12.93 2.69 3.48
N ARG A 10 -13.22 1.92 4.53
CA ARG A 10 -13.90 2.43 5.75
C ARG A 10 -12.94 3.16 6.69
N HIS A 11 -11.70 2.68 6.76
CA HIS A 11 -10.67 3.20 7.64
C HIS A 11 -9.36 3.42 6.87
N PRO A 12 -9.27 4.46 6.03
CA PRO A 12 -8.09 4.72 5.19
C PRO A 12 -6.80 4.94 5.98
N ASP A 13 -6.90 5.35 7.25
CA ASP A 13 -5.75 5.63 8.11
C ASP A 13 -5.22 4.42 8.89
N SER A 14 -5.82 3.23 8.74
CA SER A 14 -5.44 2.01 9.46
C SER A 14 -4.09 1.42 9.04
N GLY A 15 -3.63 1.70 7.81
CA GLY A 15 -2.30 1.29 7.34
C GLY A 15 -1.18 2.11 7.95
N ALA A 16 -0.07 1.46 8.31
CA ALA A 16 1.09 2.15 8.85
C ALA A 16 1.74 3.05 7.77
N PRO A 17 2.25 4.24 8.13
CA PRO A 17 3.06 5.04 7.20
C PRO A 17 4.28 4.25 6.71
N TYR A 18 4.56 4.29 5.41
CA TYR A 18 5.75 3.69 4.84
C TYR A 18 6.93 4.68 4.90
N PRO A 19 7.96 4.43 5.73
CA PRO A 19 9.07 5.35 5.89
C PRO A 19 9.93 5.35 4.61
N THR A 20 10.05 6.51 3.97
CA THR A 20 10.81 6.66 2.73
C THR A 20 11.38 8.05 2.59
N ARG A 21 12.56 8.15 1.98
CA ARG A 21 13.18 9.41 1.56
C ARG A 21 12.84 9.78 0.12
N ASN A 22 12.26 8.86 -0.65
CA ASN A 22 11.88 9.13 -2.02
C ASN A 22 10.62 10.01 -2.05
N ARG A 23 10.74 11.23 -2.59
CA ARG A 23 9.64 12.19 -2.70
C ARG A 23 8.41 11.62 -3.43
N LYS A 24 8.62 10.76 -4.45
CA LYS A 24 7.54 10.11 -5.19
C LYS A 24 6.76 9.08 -4.38
N LEU A 25 7.25 8.67 -3.21
CA LEU A 25 6.63 7.70 -2.31
C LEU A 25 6.15 8.32 -1.01
N GLN A 26 6.25 9.64 -0.87
CA GLN A 26 5.70 10.33 0.30
C GLN A 26 4.19 10.10 0.40
N GLY A 27 3.70 10.01 1.64
CA GLY A 27 2.29 9.73 1.96
C GLY A 27 1.84 8.30 1.69
N LEU A 28 2.76 7.39 1.36
CA LEU A 28 2.45 5.97 1.16
C LEU A 28 2.16 5.30 2.51
N ARG A 29 1.12 4.48 2.54
CA ARG A 29 0.75 3.61 3.67
C ARG A 29 0.86 2.15 3.27
N MET A 30 1.06 1.29 4.26
CA MET A 30 1.15 -0.15 4.11
C MET A 30 0.21 -0.88 5.05
N PHE A 31 -0.47 -1.91 4.54
CA PHE A 31 -1.40 -2.73 5.33
C PHE A 31 -1.28 -4.21 4.97
N PRO A 32 -1.28 -5.14 5.94
CA PRO A 32 -1.24 -6.58 5.67
C PRO A 32 -2.55 -7.06 5.05
N VAL A 33 -2.46 -7.90 4.04
CA VAL A 33 -3.65 -8.51 3.45
C VAL A 33 -4.20 -9.54 4.43
N SER A 34 -5.44 -9.35 4.89
CA SER A 34 -6.04 -10.10 6.00
C SER A 34 -6.00 -11.62 5.81
N ASP A 35 -6.26 -12.09 4.59
CA ASP A 35 -6.26 -13.54 4.26
C ASP A 35 -4.87 -14.05 3.81
N PHE A 36 -3.91 -13.15 3.64
CA PHE A 36 -2.58 -13.45 3.09
C PHE A 36 -1.53 -12.66 3.87
N PRO A 37 -1.15 -13.08 5.09
CA PRO A 37 -0.33 -12.28 6.01
C PRO A 37 1.07 -11.96 5.47
N ASN A 38 1.56 -12.76 4.51
CA ASN A 38 2.82 -12.49 3.82
C ASN A 38 2.70 -11.46 2.69
N TYR A 39 1.51 -10.91 2.43
CA TYR A 39 1.26 -9.89 1.42
C TYR A 39 0.94 -8.54 2.09
N LEU A 40 1.51 -7.49 1.51
CA LEU A 40 1.29 -6.10 1.88
C LEU A 40 0.62 -5.38 0.72
N VAL A 41 -0.38 -4.57 1.02
CA VAL A 41 -0.87 -3.55 0.11
C VAL A 41 -0.22 -2.21 0.42
N PHE A 42 0.23 -1.53 -0.61
CA PHE A 42 0.75 -0.17 -0.57
C PHE A 42 -0.26 0.76 -1.24
N TYR A 43 -0.67 1.80 -0.53
CA TYR A 43 -1.73 2.68 -0.98
C TYR A 43 -1.55 4.11 -0.49
N ARG A 44 -2.29 5.03 -1.11
CA ARG A 44 -2.41 6.43 -0.67
C ARG A 44 -3.85 6.74 -0.32
N VAL A 45 -4.04 7.62 0.65
CA VAL A 45 -5.32 8.26 0.93
C VAL A 45 -5.43 9.49 0.05
N GLU A 46 -6.50 9.58 -0.73
CA GLU A 46 -6.91 10.75 -1.50
C GLU A 46 -8.17 11.34 -0.88
N THR A 47 -8.61 12.51 -1.35
CA THR A 47 -9.72 13.27 -0.74
C THR A 47 -11.02 12.46 -0.62
N ALA A 48 -11.32 11.56 -1.57
CA ALA A 48 -12.56 10.80 -1.61
C ALA A 48 -12.35 9.29 -1.82
N SER A 49 -11.10 8.82 -1.80
CA SER A 49 -10.78 7.46 -2.20
C SER A 49 -9.45 7.00 -1.61
N ILE A 50 -9.15 5.73 -1.79
CA ILE A 50 -7.81 5.18 -1.64
C ILE A 50 -7.28 4.77 -3.00
N ARG A 51 -6.03 5.09 -3.29
CA ARG A 51 -5.33 4.60 -4.49
C ARG A 51 -4.41 3.45 -4.10
N ILE A 52 -4.74 2.25 -4.53
CA ILE A 52 -3.86 1.08 -4.39
C ILE A 52 -2.75 1.20 -5.44
N LEU A 53 -1.50 1.24 -5.00
CA LEU A 53 -0.34 1.31 -5.90
C LEU A 53 0.25 -0.08 -6.14
N TYR A 54 0.38 -0.89 -5.08
CA TYR A 54 1.00 -2.21 -5.19
C TYR A 54 0.41 -3.20 -4.20
N VAL A 55 0.36 -4.47 -4.59
CA VAL A 55 0.11 -5.61 -3.71
C VAL A 55 1.29 -6.56 -3.86
N THR A 56 2.01 -6.85 -2.77
CA THR A 56 3.29 -7.55 -2.85
C THR A 56 3.53 -8.53 -1.71
N HIS A 57 4.23 -9.62 -1.99
CA HIS A 57 4.77 -10.50 -0.96
C HIS A 57 5.92 -9.80 -0.20
N GLY A 58 5.76 -9.63 1.12
CA GLY A 58 6.62 -8.80 2.00
C GLY A 58 8.10 -9.17 1.98
N ALA A 59 8.43 -10.45 1.77
CA ALA A 59 9.81 -10.93 1.75
C ALA A 59 10.54 -10.81 0.39
N ARG A 60 9.83 -10.58 -0.74
CA ARG A 60 10.42 -10.80 -2.08
C ARG A 60 10.45 -9.59 -3.01
N HIS A 61 9.64 -8.55 -2.79
CA HIS A 61 9.43 -7.54 -3.84
C HIS A 61 9.63 -6.07 -3.46
N LEU A 62 9.86 -5.71 -2.19
CA LEU A 62 9.99 -4.29 -1.79
C LEU A 62 11.07 -3.54 -2.60
N LEU A 63 12.25 -4.14 -2.79
CA LEU A 63 13.36 -3.54 -3.55
C LEU A 63 13.11 -3.40 -5.07
N ARG A 64 12.17 -4.16 -5.64
CA ARG A 64 11.86 -4.13 -7.09
C ARG A 64 10.72 -3.18 -7.44
N LEU A 65 9.75 -3.01 -6.56
CA LEU A 65 8.58 -2.14 -6.80
C LEU A 65 8.99 -0.68 -6.99
N PHE A 66 9.95 -0.19 -6.20
CA PHE A 66 10.40 1.20 -6.26
C PHE A 66 11.43 1.49 -7.37
N ARG A 67 11.77 0.49 -8.19
CA ARG A 67 12.67 0.67 -9.35
C ARG A 67 11.91 1.09 -10.61
N ARG A 68 10.59 0.87 -10.66
CA ARG A 68 9.70 1.38 -11.72
C ARG A 68 8.68 2.29 -11.07
N GLU A 69 8.61 3.53 -11.55
CA GLU A 69 7.61 4.48 -11.09
C GLU A 69 6.20 3.89 -11.25
N PRO A 70 5.28 4.13 -10.30
CA PRO A 70 3.87 3.82 -10.53
C PRO A 70 3.45 4.55 -11.79
N ARG A 71 2.95 3.81 -12.79
CA ARG A 71 2.36 4.46 -13.97
C ARG A 71 1.06 5.13 -13.53
N GLU A 72 0.92 6.40 -13.91
CA GLU A 72 -0.26 7.23 -13.64
C GLU A 72 -1.53 6.68 -14.31
#